data_AF-A0A3D1PSN9-F1
#
_entry.id   AF-A0A3D1PSN9-F1
#
_cell.length_a   1.000
_cell.length_b   1.000
_cell.length_c   1.000
_cell.angle_alpha   90.00
_cell.angle_beta   90.00
_cell.angle_gamma   90.00
#
_symmetry.space_group_name_H-M   'P 1'
#
loop_
_entity.id
_entity.type
_entity.pdbx_description
1 polymer ?
#
loop_
_entity_poly.entity_id
_entity_poly.type
_entity_poly.pdbx_seq_one_letter_code
_entity_poly.pdbx_strand_id
1 'polypeptide(L)'
;GVDEVIAGVLPDGKEAVIRSLKNKGRVAMVGDGINDAPALTRADVGIAIGAGTDVAIDAADVVLMKSRLSDVPAAIRLSRATLHNIHENLFWAFAYNVLGIPLAAGVFIPLLHWQMNPMYGAAAMSLSSFCVVSNALRLNLFDIRSTKHDHKRKAHKTSKKENTTMNKTIKIEGMMCGHCEATVKKALEALDGVSAAEVSHTAGTAVVTLDKPVDDTVLKKAVEDKDYTVTGIE
;
A
#
# COMPACT_ATOMS: atom_id res chain seq x y z
N GLY A 1 10.60 10.68 10.95
CA GLY A 1 10.63 11.31 9.62
C GLY A 1 9.64 10.59 8.73
N VAL A 2 9.34 11.17 7.57
CA VAL A 2 8.52 10.56 6.51
C VAL A 2 9.45 9.79 5.56
N ASP A 3 9.05 8.60 5.12
CA ASP A 3 9.89 7.71 4.29
C ASP A 3 9.82 8.04 2.78
N GLU A 4 8.65 8.46 2.27
CA GLU A 4 8.40 8.76 0.85
C GLU A 4 7.44 9.97 0.77
N VAL A 5 7.70 10.90 -0.16
CA VAL A 5 6.86 12.10 -0.38
C VAL A 5 6.46 12.14 -1.85
N ILE A 6 5.16 12.29 -2.10
CA ILE A 6 4.58 12.42 -3.44
C ILE A 6 3.84 13.76 -3.49
N ALA A 7 4.29 14.67 -4.35
CA ALA A 7 3.76 16.03 -4.46
C ALA A 7 3.21 16.31 -5.86
N GLY A 8 2.42 17.39 -6.00
CA GLY A 8 1.84 17.80 -7.30
C GLY A 8 0.66 16.94 -7.78
N VAL A 9 0.06 16.14 -6.90
CA VAL A 9 -1.04 15.24 -7.24
C VAL A 9 -2.38 15.99 -7.14
N LEU A 10 -3.13 16.02 -8.24
CA LEU A 10 -4.51 16.50 -8.27
C LEU A 10 -5.41 15.60 -7.38
N PRO A 11 -6.53 16.10 -6.85
CA PRO A 11 -7.45 15.30 -6.03
C PRO A 11 -7.83 13.95 -6.66
N ASP A 12 -8.17 13.94 -7.95
CA ASP A 12 -8.52 12.73 -8.71
C ASP A 12 -7.34 11.76 -8.87
N GLY A 13 -6.11 12.29 -8.85
CA GLY A 13 -4.88 11.50 -8.94
C GLY A 13 -4.52 10.77 -7.63
N LYS A 14 -5.07 11.19 -6.48
CA LYS A 14 -4.74 10.58 -5.18
C LYS A 14 -5.21 9.12 -5.10
N GLU A 15 -6.36 8.81 -5.67
CA GLU A 15 -6.85 7.43 -5.78
C GLU A 15 -5.86 6.53 -6.53
N ALA A 16 -5.31 6.99 -7.66
CA ALA A 16 -4.36 6.23 -8.45
C ALA A 16 -3.07 5.95 -7.66
N VAL A 17 -2.61 6.92 -6.88
CA VAL A 17 -1.47 6.76 -5.97
C VAL A 17 -1.77 5.70 -4.92
N ILE A 18 -2.92 5.76 -4.25
CA ILE A 18 -3.32 4.75 -3.26
C ILE A 18 -3.40 3.36 -3.89
N ARG A 19 -3.96 3.24 -5.10
CA ARG A 19 -4.00 1.97 -5.85
C ARG A 19 -2.59 1.40 -6.09
N SER A 20 -1.64 2.25 -6.48
CA SER A 20 -0.25 1.84 -6.68
C SER A 20 0.43 1.40 -5.37
N LEU A 21 0.09 2.04 -4.25
CA LEU A 21 0.62 1.71 -2.91
C LEU A 21 0.02 0.42 -2.37
N LYS A 22 -1.26 0.13 -2.65
CA LYS A 22 -1.92 -1.13 -2.26
C LYS A 22 -1.25 -2.36 -2.85
N ASN A 23 -0.66 -2.24 -4.05
CA ASN A 23 0.13 -3.31 -4.65
C ASN A 23 1.41 -3.64 -3.85
N LYS A 24 1.89 -2.71 -3.02
CA LYS A 24 3.07 -2.90 -2.15
C LYS A 24 2.72 -3.42 -0.75
N GLY A 25 1.44 -3.41 -0.36
CA GLY A 25 0.99 -3.86 0.95
C GLY A 25 -0.26 -3.12 1.44
N ARG A 26 -0.63 -3.34 2.71
CA ARG A 26 -1.81 -2.70 3.30
C ARG A 26 -1.59 -1.20 3.49
N VAL A 27 -2.56 -0.40 3.04
CA VAL A 27 -2.50 1.07 3.08
C VAL A 27 -3.59 1.62 3.99
N ALA A 28 -3.17 2.43 4.96
CA ALA A 28 -4.09 3.30 5.70
C ALA A 28 -3.94 4.73 5.16
N MET A 29 -5.04 5.34 4.71
CA MET A 29 -5.08 6.73 4.22
C MET A 29 -5.62 7.62 5.34
N VAL A 30 -4.97 8.77 5.54
CA VAL A 30 -5.39 9.76 6.54
C VAL A 30 -5.64 11.07 5.82
N GLY A 31 -6.84 11.64 5.97
CA GLY A 31 -7.25 12.87 5.28
C GLY A 31 -8.36 13.62 6.02
N ASP A 32 -8.78 14.75 5.48
CA ASP A 32 -9.90 15.55 6.03
C ASP A 32 -11.28 15.04 5.59
N GLY A 33 -11.32 14.20 4.55
CA GLY A 33 -12.55 13.64 3.98
C GLY A 33 -13.35 14.60 3.09
N ILE A 34 -12.85 15.81 2.81
CA ILE A 34 -13.51 16.76 1.90
C ILE A 34 -13.01 16.54 0.46
N ASN A 35 -11.69 16.58 0.28
CA ASN A 35 -11.05 16.39 -1.03
C ASN A 35 -10.45 14.98 -1.20
N ASP A 36 -10.35 14.26 -0.08
CA ASP A 36 -9.66 12.98 -0.01
C ASP A 36 -10.61 11.78 0.03
N ALA A 37 -11.92 12.01 -0.11
CA ALA A 37 -12.94 10.96 -0.01
C ALA A 37 -12.68 9.76 -0.95
N PRO A 38 -12.42 9.94 -2.26
CA PRO A 38 -12.09 8.80 -3.14
C PRO A 38 -10.83 8.04 -2.69
N ALA A 39 -9.83 8.76 -2.18
CA ALA A 39 -8.59 8.16 -1.70
C ALA A 39 -8.77 7.40 -0.37
N LEU A 40 -9.63 7.92 0.52
CA LEU A 40 -9.99 7.29 1.80
C LEU A 40 -10.73 5.97 1.57
N THR A 41 -11.75 5.97 0.72
CA THR A 41 -12.53 4.76 0.39
C THR A 41 -11.72 3.71 -0.35
N ARG A 42 -10.68 4.12 -1.08
CA ARG A 42 -9.81 3.19 -1.82
C ARG A 42 -8.75 2.52 -0.97
N ALA A 43 -8.36 3.13 0.13
CA ALA A 43 -7.41 2.54 1.07
C ALA A 43 -7.94 1.23 1.68
N ASP A 44 -7.10 0.48 2.37
CA ASP A 44 -7.57 -0.66 3.16
C ASP A 44 -8.20 -0.21 4.48
N VAL A 45 -7.79 0.96 4.97
CA VAL A 45 -8.40 1.66 6.09
C VAL A 45 -8.37 3.17 5.81
N GLY A 46 -9.53 3.79 5.67
CA GLY A 46 -9.68 5.24 5.59
C GLY A 46 -9.83 5.86 6.98
N ILE A 47 -9.01 6.85 7.31
CA ILE A 47 -9.07 7.57 8.59
C ILE A 47 -9.28 9.06 8.32
N ALA A 48 -10.46 9.57 8.66
CA ALA A 48 -10.76 10.99 8.58
C ALA A 48 -10.30 11.72 9.86
N ILE A 49 -9.74 12.93 9.71
CA ILE A 49 -9.33 13.81 10.80
C ILE A 49 -10.18 15.07 10.79
N GLY A 50 -10.69 15.42 11.97
CA GLY A 50 -11.47 16.64 12.15
C GLY A 50 -12.97 16.33 12.14
N ALA A 51 -13.73 17.18 12.82
CA ALA A 51 -15.14 16.96 13.02
C ALA A 51 -15.92 17.13 11.70
N GLY A 52 -16.56 16.04 11.26
CA GLY A 52 -17.98 16.06 10.95
C GLY A 52 -18.41 16.79 9.67
N THR A 53 -17.73 16.59 8.55
CA THR A 53 -18.43 16.69 7.25
C THR A 53 -19.08 15.34 6.96
N ASP A 54 -20.33 15.35 6.48
CA ASP A 54 -21.05 14.11 6.15
C ASP A 54 -20.27 13.26 5.14
N VAL A 55 -19.56 13.91 4.23
CA VAL A 55 -18.69 13.27 3.23
C VAL A 55 -17.55 12.50 3.89
N ALA A 56 -16.94 13.03 4.96
CA ALA A 56 -15.86 12.34 5.67
C ALA A 56 -16.36 11.12 6.46
N ILE A 57 -17.58 11.20 7.00
CA ILE A 57 -18.22 10.10 7.74
C ILE A 57 -18.58 8.95 6.80
N ASP A 58 -19.06 9.28 5.61
CA ASP A 58 -19.46 8.27 4.61
C ASP A 58 -18.25 7.62 3.93
N ALA A 59 -17.16 8.38 3.72
CA ALA A 59 -16.00 7.92 2.97
C ALA A 59 -14.94 7.15 3.79
N ALA A 60 -14.93 7.25 5.13
CA ALA A 60 -13.87 6.73 5.99
C ALA A 60 -14.35 5.65 6.99
N ASP A 61 -13.51 4.64 7.24
CA ASP A 61 -13.79 3.58 8.23
C ASP A 61 -13.66 4.06 9.68
N VAL A 62 -12.82 5.08 9.91
CA VAL A 62 -12.55 5.66 11.24
C VAL A 62 -12.59 7.17 11.16
N VAL A 63 -13.41 7.81 11.99
CA VAL A 63 -13.49 9.27 12.07
C VAL A 63 -12.93 9.76 13.42
N LEU A 64 -11.86 10.54 13.36
CA LEU A 64 -11.25 11.15 14.54
C LEU A 64 -11.96 12.46 14.88
N MET A 65 -12.71 12.44 15.98
CA MET A 65 -13.46 13.60 16.51
C MET A 65 -12.56 14.80 16.85
N LYS A 66 -11.27 14.55 17.14
CA LYS A 66 -10.29 15.59 17.45
C LYS A 66 -9.30 15.71 16.30
N SER A 67 -8.91 16.93 15.95
CA SER A 67 -7.93 17.21 14.89
C SER A 67 -6.48 16.90 15.28
N ARG A 68 -6.25 15.84 16.07
CA ARG A 68 -4.92 15.45 16.57
C ARG A 68 -4.38 14.28 15.76
N LEU A 69 -3.30 14.51 15.00
CA LEU A 69 -2.63 13.45 14.24
C LEU A 69 -2.13 12.30 15.13
N SER A 70 -1.86 12.55 16.41
CA SER A 70 -1.47 11.54 17.40
C SER A 70 -2.54 10.49 17.67
N ASP A 71 -3.80 10.77 17.34
CA ASP A 71 -4.90 9.85 17.59
C ASP A 71 -4.97 8.74 16.52
N VAL A 72 -4.33 8.95 15.36
CA VAL A 72 -4.17 7.92 14.32
C VAL A 72 -3.36 6.71 14.83
N PRO A 73 -2.11 6.85 15.31
CA PRO A 73 -1.37 5.72 15.86
C PRO A 73 -2.04 5.18 17.13
N ALA A 74 -2.72 6.02 17.90
CA ALA A 74 -3.49 5.59 19.08
C ALA A 74 -4.60 4.58 18.68
N ALA A 75 -5.39 4.89 17.64
CA ALA A 75 -6.40 3.98 17.10
C ALA A 75 -5.79 2.66 16.61
N ILE A 76 -4.63 2.72 15.93
CA ILE A 76 -3.92 1.51 15.48
C ILE A 76 -3.44 0.66 16.67
N ARG A 77 -2.92 1.28 17.74
CA ARG A 77 -2.52 0.57 18.97
C ARG A 77 -3.72 -0.12 19.63
N LEU A 78 -4.84 0.59 19.74
CA LEU A 78 -6.07 0.03 20.29
C LEU A 78 -6.52 -1.18 19.47
N SER A 79 -6.59 -1.05 18.14
CA SER A 79 -6.98 -2.16 17.24
C SER A 79 -6.11 -3.41 17.47
N ARG A 80 -4.78 -3.25 17.58
CA ARG A 80 -3.87 -4.38 17.85
C ARG A 80 -4.10 -5.01 19.22
N ALA A 81 -4.31 -4.20 20.25
CA ALA A 81 -4.60 -4.70 21.60
C ALA A 81 -5.95 -5.45 21.64
N THR A 82 -6.96 -4.93 20.94
CA THR A 82 -8.26 -5.60 20.80
C THR A 82 -8.12 -6.94 20.09
N LEU A 83 -7.37 -7.01 18.98
CA LEU A 83 -7.13 -8.27 18.28
C LEU A 83 -6.42 -9.27 19.19
N HIS A 84 -5.41 -8.86 19.94
CA HIS A 84 -4.74 -9.75 20.90
C HIS A 84 -5.72 -10.35 21.92
N ASN A 85 -6.58 -9.51 22.49
CA ASN A 85 -7.62 -9.95 23.43
C ASN A 85 -8.61 -10.93 22.77
N ILE A 86 -9.04 -10.67 21.53
CA ILE A 86 -9.90 -11.58 20.77
C ILE A 86 -9.23 -12.95 20.58
N HIS A 87 -7.94 -12.97 20.22
CA HIS A 87 -7.18 -14.20 20.06
C HIS A 87 -7.05 -14.99 21.38
N GLU A 88 -6.80 -14.31 22.51
CA GLU A 88 -6.78 -14.94 23.84
C GLU A 88 -8.15 -15.54 24.19
N ASN A 89 -9.25 -14.79 23.98
CA ASN A 89 -10.59 -15.26 24.28
C ASN A 89 -10.97 -16.47 23.42
N LEU A 90 -10.62 -16.45 22.14
CA LEU A 90 -10.87 -17.55 21.21
C LEU A 90 -10.03 -18.78 21.58
N PHE A 91 -8.78 -18.58 21.99
CA PHE A 91 -7.92 -19.65 22.49
C PHE A 91 -8.54 -20.35 23.70
N TRP A 92 -8.98 -19.59 24.71
CA TRP A 92 -9.63 -20.16 25.88
C TRP A 92 -10.94 -20.87 25.51
N ALA A 93 -11.78 -20.25 24.68
CA ALA A 93 -13.03 -20.85 24.23
C ALA A 93 -12.81 -22.21 23.55
N PHE A 94 -11.80 -22.34 22.69
CA PHE A 94 -11.48 -23.63 22.07
C PHE A 94 -10.80 -24.60 23.02
N ALA A 95 -9.88 -24.16 23.87
CA ALA A 95 -9.16 -25.03 24.79
C ALA A 95 -10.11 -25.83 25.70
N TYR A 96 -11.13 -25.18 26.27
CA TYR A 96 -12.13 -25.87 27.10
C TYR A 96 -12.94 -26.89 26.30
N ASN A 97 -13.35 -26.55 25.07
CA ASN A 97 -14.11 -27.46 24.22
C ASN A 97 -13.26 -28.67 23.77
N VAL A 98 -12.01 -28.44 23.38
CA VAL A 98 -11.07 -29.49 22.98
C VAL A 98 -10.75 -30.43 24.14
N LEU A 99 -10.67 -29.94 25.39
CA LEU A 99 -10.48 -30.79 26.57
C LEU A 99 -11.79 -31.48 27.00
N GLY A 100 -12.93 -30.80 26.84
CA GLY A 100 -14.24 -31.29 27.23
C GLY A 100 -14.72 -32.45 26.36
N ILE A 101 -14.46 -32.43 25.05
CA ILE A 101 -14.92 -33.46 24.10
C ILE A 101 -14.35 -34.86 24.43
N PRO A 102 -13.02 -35.07 24.59
CA PRO A 102 -12.46 -36.37 24.99
C PRO A 102 -12.95 -36.84 26.36
N LEU A 103 -13.17 -35.90 27.28
CA LEU A 103 -13.67 -36.19 28.61
C LEU A 103 -15.14 -36.66 28.59
N ALA A 104 -15.98 -36.02 27.76
CA ALA A 104 -17.36 -36.45 27.52
C ALA A 104 -17.46 -37.75 26.69
N ALA A 105 -16.55 -37.95 25.74
CA ALA A 105 -16.46 -39.17 24.92
C ALA A 105 -15.95 -40.40 25.70
N GLY A 106 -15.59 -40.24 26.98
CA GLY A 106 -15.26 -41.35 27.87
C GLY A 106 -13.82 -41.86 27.76
N VAL A 107 -12.91 -41.09 27.13
CA VAL A 107 -11.49 -41.47 26.98
C VAL A 107 -10.81 -41.72 28.34
N PHE A 108 -11.24 -41.02 29.38
CA PHE A 108 -10.68 -41.13 30.73
C PHE A 108 -11.39 -42.17 31.63
N ILE A 109 -12.46 -42.80 31.16
CA ILE A 109 -13.20 -43.83 31.91
C ILE A 109 -12.32 -45.06 32.22
N PRO A 110 -11.56 -45.65 31.27
CA PRO A 110 -10.76 -46.84 31.55
C PRO A 110 -9.55 -46.59 32.45
N LEU A 111 -9.07 -45.34 32.58
CA LEU A 111 -7.89 -45.02 33.40
C LEU A 111 -8.24 -44.48 34.79
N LEU A 112 -9.30 -43.67 34.90
CA LEU A 112 -9.63 -42.94 36.14
C LEU A 112 -11.03 -43.26 36.70
N HIS A 113 -11.85 -44.09 36.03
CA HIS A 113 -13.26 -44.35 36.37
C HIS A 113 -14.09 -43.06 36.55
N TRP A 114 -13.65 -41.93 35.99
CA TRP A 114 -14.29 -40.64 36.17
C TRP A 114 -15.54 -40.58 35.29
N GLN A 115 -16.72 -40.63 35.91
CA GLN A 115 -17.99 -40.37 35.24
C GLN A 115 -18.24 -38.85 35.21
N MET A 116 -18.48 -38.33 34.00
CA MET A 116 -18.78 -36.91 33.78
C MET A 116 -20.12 -36.55 34.46
N ASN A 117 -20.06 -36.00 35.66
CA ASN A 117 -21.22 -35.40 36.33
C ASN A 117 -21.56 -34.07 35.62
N PRO A 118 -22.82 -33.83 35.22
CA PRO A 118 -23.28 -32.56 34.62
C PRO A 118 -22.83 -31.31 35.38
N MET A 119 -22.60 -31.41 36.69
CA MET A 119 -22.07 -30.33 37.53
C MET A 119 -20.70 -29.82 37.06
N TYR A 120 -19.81 -30.68 36.57
CA TYR A 120 -18.50 -30.27 36.03
C TYR A 120 -18.63 -29.50 34.71
N GLY A 121 -19.59 -29.89 33.85
CA GLY A 121 -19.90 -29.16 32.62
C GLY A 121 -20.44 -27.76 32.91
N ALA A 122 -21.38 -27.64 33.87
CA ALA A 122 -21.93 -26.36 34.30
C ALA A 122 -20.87 -25.45 34.95
N ALA A 123 -19.98 -26.01 35.76
CA ALA A 123 -18.87 -25.28 36.36
C ALA A 123 -17.86 -24.81 35.31
N ALA A 124 -17.50 -25.67 34.35
CA ALA A 124 -16.59 -25.31 33.26
C ALA A 124 -17.15 -24.19 32.38
N MET A 125 -18.43 -24.26 32.02
CA MET A 125 -19.10 -23.23 31.20
C MET A 125 -19.20 -21.87 31.91
N SER A 126 -19.41 -21.90 33.23
CA SER A 126 -19.49 -20.71 34.06
C SER A 126 -18.10 -20.08 34.26
N LEU A 127 -17.09 -20.90 34.53
CA LEU A 127 -15.71 -20.46 34.73
C LEU A 127 -15.09 -19.92 33.43
N SER A 128 -15.36 -20.56 32.29
CA SER A 128 -14.87 -20.09 30.99
C SER A 128 -15.44 -18.71 30.64
N SER A 129 -16.73 -18.50 30.88
CA SER A 129 -17.37 -17.20 30.67
C SER A 129 -16.76 -16.13 31.57
N PHE A 130 -16.53 -16.45 32.85
CA PHE A 130 -15.88 -15.54 33.78
C PHE A 130 -14.45 -15.19 33.35
N CYS A 131 -13.64 -16.17 32.97
CA CYS A 131 -12.27 -15.95 32.50
C CYS A 131 -12.22 -15.09 31.22
N VAL A 132 -13.09 -15.37 30.24
CA VAL A 132 -13.15 -14.60 28.98
C VAL A 132 -13.60 -13.17 29.23
N VAL A 133 -14.65 -12.96 30.04
CA VAL A 133 -15.14 -11.61 30.35
C VAL A 133 -14.11 -10.83 31.17
N SER A 134 -13.48 -11.46 32.17
CA SER A 134 -12.41 -10.85 32.95
C SER A 134 -11.22 -10.45 32.06
N ASN A 135 -10.84 -11.32 31.11
CA ASN A 135 -9.79 -11.01 30.16
C ASN A 135 -10.18 -9.87 29.21
N ALA A 136 -11.42 -9.83 28.72
CA ALA A 136 -11.92 -8.73 27.90
C ALA A 136 -11.85 -7.38 28.63
N LEU A 137 -12.22 -7.35 29.92
CA LEU A 137 -12.17 -6.13 30.74
C LEU A 137 -10.75 -5.60 30.96
N ARG A 138 -9.70 -6.42 30.81
CA ARG A 138 -8.31 -5.97 30.85
C ARG A 138 -8.02 -4.89 29.80
N LEU A 139 -8.71 -4.91 28.66
CA LEU A 139 -8.56 -3.89 27.61
C LEU A 139 -9.02 -2.50 28.08
N ASN A 140 -9.90 -2.39 29.08
CA ASN A 140 -10.33 -1.10 29.63
C ASN A 140 -9.22 -0.37 30.40
N LEU A 141 -8.21 -1.10 30.87
CA LEU A 141 -7.04 -0.54 31.54
C LEU A 141 -5.91 -0.19 30.54
N PHE A 142 -6.12 -0.45 29.25
CA PHE A 142 -5.12 -0.22 28.22
C PHE A 142 -4.94 1.28 27.96
N ASP A 143 -3.73 1.78 28.18
CA ASP A 143 -3.38 3.16 27.84
C ASP A 143 -3.06 3.29 26.35
N ILE A 144 -4.04 3.81 25.61
CA ILE A 144 -4.00 4.03 24.15
C ILE A 144 -2.88 5.02 23.75
N ARG A 145 -2.48 5.93 24.65
CA ARG A 145 -1.49 6.98 24.36
C ARG A 145 -0.06 6.59 24.73
N SER A 146 0.13 5.51 25.47
CA SER A 146 1.46 5.04 25.85
C SER A 146 2.24 4.55 24.62
N THR A 147 3.37 5.21 24.35
CA THR A 147 4.30 4.84 23.27
C THR A 147 5.37 3.84 23.73
N LYS A 148 5.31 3.36 24.99
CA LYS A 148 6.35 2.52 25.59
C LYS A 148 6.63 1.22 24.83
N HIS A 149 5.62 0.68 24.16
CA HIS A 149 5.70 -0.58 23.39
C HIS A 149 5.80 -0.35 21.89
N ASP A 150 6.02 0.89 21.44
CA ASP A 150 6.18 1.18 20.02
C ASP A 150 7.57 0.76 19.55
N HIS A 151 7.62 -0.25 18.69
CA HIS A 151 8.86 -0.67 18.06
C HIS A 151 9.13 0.18 16.81
N LYS A 152 10.37 0.68 16.67
CA LYS A 152 10.84 1.27 15.41
C LYS A 152 10.70 0.24 14.29
N ARG A 153 9.98 0.61 13.24
CA ARG A 153 9.89 -0.19 12.02
C ARG A 153 11.31 -0.32 11.44
N LYS A 154 11.77 -1.55 11.18
CA LYS A 154 13.01 -1.74 10.40
C LYS A 154 12.77 -1.15 9.02
N ALA A 155 13.66 -0.27 8.55
CA ALA A 155 13.52 0.38 7.26
C ALA A 155 13.37 -0.70 6.17
N HIS A 156 12.19 -0.79 5.57
CA HIS A 156 11.99 -1.62 4.40
C HIS A 156 12.68 -0.89 3.25
N LYS A 157 13.89 -1.32 2.88
CA LYS A 157 14.63 -0.81 1.72
C LYS A 157 13.86 -1.22 0.47
N THR A 158 12.79 -0.50 0.16
CA THR A 158 12.15 -0.58 -1.15
C THR A 158 13.06 0.15 -2.11
N SER A 159 14.07 -0.56 -2.63
CA SER A 159 14.90 -0.11 -3.74
C SER A 159 14.02 -0.01 -4.98
N LYS A 160 13.24 1.06 -5.09
CA LYS A 160 12.64 1.43 -6.36
C LYS A 160 13.81 1.97 -7.19
N LYS A 161 14.34 1.14 -8.09
CA LYS A 161 15.01 1.65 -9.28
C LYS A 161 13.97 2.53 -9.96
N GLU A 162 14.09 3.85 -9.82
CA GLU A 162 13.48 4.74 -10.80
C GLU A 162 14.07 4.31 -12.13
N ASN A 163 13.27 3.68 -12.98
CA ASN A 163 13.57 3.67 -14.40
C ASN A 163 13.38 5.12 -14.84
N THR A 164 14.45 5.89 -14.80
CA THR A 164 14.51 7.24 -15.36
C THR A 164 14.48 7.09 -16.89
N THR A 165 13.31 6.78 -17.46
CA THR A 165 13.10 6.90 -18.90
C THR A 165 13.14 8.38 -19.24
N MET A 166 14.19 8.80 -19.95
CA MET A 166 14.34 10.19 -20.41
C MET A 166 13.89 10.25 -21.86
N ASN A 167 12.96 11.16 -22.17
CA ASN A 167 12.54 11.39 -23.55
C ASN A 167 13.29 12.62 -24.06
N LYS A 168 13.98 12.49 -25.20
CA LYS A 168 14.58 13.61 -25.95
C LYS A 168 13.87 13.77 -27.29
N THR A 169 13.55 15.00 -27.66
CA THR A 169 12.91 15.35 -28.93
C THR A 169 13.95 15.97 -29.86
N ILE A 170 14.19 15.34 -31.00
CA ILE A 170 15.12 15.79 -32.02
C ILE A 170 14.31 16.39 -33.17
N LYS A 171 14.61 17.64 -33.56
CA LYS A 171 14.04 18.30 -34.74
C LYS A 171 14.92 17.99 -35.95
N ILE A 172 14.32 17.44 -37.00
CA ILE A 172 15.02 16.92 -38.18
C ILE A 172 14.39 17.49 -39.45
N GLU A 173 15.21 18.13 -40.28
CA GLU A 173 14.82 18.61 -41.60
C GLU A 173 15.23 17.62 -42.70
N GLY A 174 14.39 17.49 -43.73
CA GLY A 174 14.66 16.65 -44.92
C GLY A 174 13.85 15.35 -45.00
N MET A 175 12.95 15.06 -44.06
CA MET A 175 12.05 13.89 -44.15
C MET A 175 10.83 14.20 -45.03
N MET A 176 10.79 13.62 -46.22
CA MET A 176 9.74 13.91 -47.21
C MET A 176 8.67 12.81 -47.34
N CYS A 177 8.89 11.63 -46.72
CA CYS A 177 7.95 10.51 -46.79
C CYS A 177 8.14 9.52 -45.63
N GLY A 178 7.20 8.58 -45.46
CA GLY A 178 7.26 7.53 -44.43
C GLY A 178 8.47 6.58 -44.56
N HIS A 179 9.14 6.52 -45.72
CA HIS A 179 10.38 5.74 -45.86
C HIS A 179 11.60 6.45 -45.23
N CYS A 180 11.63 7.79 -45.29
CA CYS A 180 12.62 8.60 -44.57
C CYS A 180 12.45 8.45 -43.06
N GLU A 181 11.19 8.47 -42.59
CA GLU A 181 10.85 8.23 -41.18
C GLU A 181 11.37 6.87 -40.70
N ALA A 182 11.10 5.81 -41.45
CA ALA A 182 11.55 4.46 -41.10
C ALA A 182 13.09 4.32 -41.06
N THR A 183 13.80 5.07 -41.91
CA THR A 183 15.26 5.06 -41.96
C THR A 183 15.86 5.75 -40.74
N VAL A 184 15.33 6.91 -40.37
CA VAL A 184 15.73 7.65 -39.16
C VAL A 184 15.38 6.88 -37.90
N LYS A 185 14.18 6.27 -37.85
CA LYS A 185 13.75 5.42 -36.73
C LYS A 185 14.72 4.27 -36.47
N LYS A 186 15.07 3.52 -37.53
CA LYS A 186 16.03 2.40 -37.42
C LYS A 186 17.43 2.86 -37.00
N ALA A 187 17.88 4.03 -37.45
CA ALA A 187 19.18 4.57 -37.07
C ALA A 187 19.23 4.94 -35.58
N LEU A 188 18.15 5.53 -35.05
CA LEU A 188 18.04 5.91 -33.64
C LEU A 188 17.86 4.68 -32.73
N GLU A 189 17.06 3.69 -33.14
CA GLU A 189 16.89 2.43 -32.39
C GLU A 189 18.14 1.54 -32.39
N ALA A 190 19.05 1.72 -33.35
CA ALA A 190 20.31 0.99 -33.41
C ALA A 190 21.37 1.50 -32.40
N LEU A 191 21.12 2.63 -31.72
CA LEU A 191 22.05 3.19 -30.75
C LEU A 191 21.94 2.50 -29.39
N ASP A 192 23.08 2.11 -28.83
CA ASP A 192 23.18 1.52 -27.48
C ASP A 192 22.72 2.51 -26.40
N GLY A 193 21.48 2.36 -25.94
CA GLY A 193 20.87 3.21 -24.90
C GLY A 193 19.50 3.78 -25.27
N VAL A 194 19.04 3.58 -26.51
CA VAL A 194 17.69 3.95 -26.98
C VAL A 194 16.77 2.73 -26.88
N SER A 195 15.64 2.86 -26.16
CA SER A 195 14.64 1.79 -26.05
C SER A 195 13.52 1.89 -27.07
N ALA A 196 13.19 3.09 -27.53
CA ALA A 196 12.23 3.32 -28.58
C ALA A 196 12.50 4.66 -29.28
N ALA A 197 12.26 4.72 -30.59
CA ALA A 197 12.23 5.97 -31.34
C ALA A 197 10.90 6.12 -32.10
N GLU A 198 10.18 7.19 -31.82
CA GLU A 198 8.99 7.60 -32.56
C GLU A 198 9.35 8.78 -33.44
N VAL A 199 9.38 8.56 -34.76
CA VAL A 199 9.74 9.58 -35.74
C VAL A 199 8.48 9.97 -36.51
N SER A 200 8.32 11.25 -36.83
CA SER A 200 7.20 11.76 -37.60
C SER A 200 7.69 12.65 -38.74
N HIS A 201 7.50 12.21 -39.97
CA HIS A 201 7.80 13.00 -41.18
C HIS A 201 6.83 14.19 -41.38
N THR A 202 5.64 14.15 -40.79
CA THR A 202 4.66 15.25 -40.87
C THR A 202 4.97 16.38 -39.89
N ALA A 203 5.53 16.04 -38.72
CA ALA A 203 5.91 17.00 -37.69
C ALA A 203 7.38 17.44 -37.76
N GLY A 204 8.23 16.72 -38.51
CA GLY A 204 9.67 17.00 -38.58
C GLY A 204 10.40 16.71 -37.27
N THR A 205 9.88 15.78 -36.45
CA THR A 205 10.41 15.48 -35.12
C THR A 205 10.63 13.99 -34.89
N ALA A 206 11.61 13.65 -34.05
CA ALA A 206 11.89 12.31 -33.57
C ALA A 206 11.98 12.33 -32.04
N VAL A 207 11.06 11.62 -31.38
CA VAL A 207 11.05 11.43 -29.93
C VAL A 207 11.78 10.12 -29.61
N VAL A 208 12.87 10.23 -28.86
CA VAL A 208 13.74 9.12 -28.48
C VAL A 208 13.60 8.87 -26.99
N THR A 209 13.23 7.64 -26.64
CA THR A 209 13.20 7.16 -25.26
C THR A 209 14.54 6.54 -24.92
N LEU A 210 15.22 7.08 -23.91
CA LEU A 210 16.55 6.68 -23.48
C LEU A 210 16.48 5.92 -22.14
N ASP A 211 17.12 4.75 -22.09
CA ASP A 211 17.32 3.95 -20.88
C ASP A 211 18.67 4.25 -20.19
N LYS A 212 19.60 4.89 -20.93
CA LYS A 212 20.93 5.31 -20.48
C LYS A 212 21.20 6.74 -20.95
N PRO A 213 21.99 7.54 -20.21
CA PRO A 213 22.39 8.86 -20.69
C PRO A 213 23.26 8.72 -21.95
N VAL A 214 22.70 9.11 -23.10
CA VAL A 214 23.40 9.20 -24.38
C VAL A 214 23.65 10.68 -24.69
N ASP A 215 24.89 10.99 -25.07
CA ASP A 215 25.31 12.33 -25.48
C ASP A 215 24.58 12.79 -26.75
N ASP A 216 24.18 14.06 -26.76
CA ASP A 216 23.44 14.69 -27.87
C ASP A 216 24.24 14.66 -29.19
N THR A 217 25.57 14.60 -29.08
CA THR A 217 26.48 14.49 -30.22
C THR A 217 26.38 13.14 -30.93
N VAL A 218 26.06 12.07 -30.21
CA VAL A 218 25.89 10.72 -30.78
C VAL A 218 24.56 10.61 -31.50
N LEU A 219 23.50 11.17 -30.90
CA LEU A 219 22.16 11.25 -31.51
C LEU A 219 22.18 12.08 -32.80
N LYS A 220 22.90 13.22 -32.78
CA LYS A 220 23.06 14.07 -33.95
C LYS A 220 23.81 13.37 -35.09
N LYS A 221 24.94 12.70 -34.78
CA LYS A 221 25.71 11.94 -35.78
C LYS A 221 24.91 10.82 -36.42
N ALA A 222 24.12 10.07 -35.66
CA ALA A 222 23.31 8.98 -36.21
C ALA A 222 22.27 9.44 -37.24
N VAL A 223 21.79 10.68 -37.12
CA VAL A 223 20.87 11.31 -38.06
C VAL A 223 21.61 11.92 -39.25
N GLU A 224 22.76 12.57 -39.02
CA GLU A 224 23.61 13.17 -40.07
C GLU A 224 24.27 12.11 -40.97
N ASP A 225 24.64 10.94 -40.43
CA ASP A 225 25.17 9.78 -41.20
C ASP A 225 24.14 9.18 -42.17
N LYS A 226 22.88 9.62 -42.09
CA LYS A 226 21.79 9.28 -43.02
C LYS A 226 21.38 10.45 -43.92
N ASP A 227 22.23 11.47 -44.01
CA ASP A 227 22.05 12.66 -44.84
C ASP A 227 20.86 13.57 -44.41
N TYR A 228 20.50 13.57 -43.12
CA TYR A 228 19.45 14.44 -42.57
C TYR A 228 20.03 15.52 -41.64
N THR A 229 19.42 16.71 -41.63
CA THR A 229 19.91 17.86 -40.85
C THR A 229 19.17 17.99 -39.52
N VAL A 230 19.90 18.00 -38.39
CA VAL A 230 19.32 18.19 -37.06
C VAL A 230 19.32 19.67 -36.67
N THR A 231 18.15 20.26 -36.48
CA THR A 231 17.98 21.68 -36.14
C THR A 231 17.91 21.96 -34.64
N GLY A 232 17.65 20.94 -33.83
CA GLY A 232 17.67 21.06 -32.37
C GLY A 232 17.42 19.73 -31.66
N ILE A 233 17.90 19.62 -30.42
CA ILE A 233 17.63 18.50 -29.51
C ILE A 233 17.11 19.12 -28.21
N GLU A 234 15.92 18.73 -27.79
CA GLU A 234 15.20 19.20 -26.59
C GLU A 234 14.91 18.05 -25.62
#